data_AF-C4K686-F1
#
_entry.id   AF-C4K686-F1
#
_cell.length_a   1.000
_cell.length_b   1.000
_cell.length_c   1.000
_cell.angle_alpha   90.00
_cell.angle_beta   90.00
_cell.angle_gamma   90.00
#
_symmetry.space_group_name_H-M   'P 1'
#
loop_
_entity.id
_entity.type
_entity.pdbx_description
1 polymer ?
#
loop_
_entity_poly.entity_id
_entity_poly.type
_entity_poly.pdbx_seq_one_letter_code
_entity_poly.pdbx_strand_id
1 'polypeptide(L)'
;MSMDWICIKDRMPELNSKVLIYKKDKNIQLVGTYLGNCNFHYGDCCQGIQKTCSASHWMLLPESPSEDDDIEVVKNAKDPFMKALSRIQKRHARTIKMLGKL
;
A
#
# COMPACT_ATOMS: atom_id res chain seq x y z
N MET A 1 0.20 13.35 -8.49
CA MET A 1 1.17 13.20 -9.60
C MET A 1 1.12 11.73 -10.02
N SER A 2 0.93 11.42 -11.30
CA SER A 2 0.96 10.03 -11.78
C SER A 2 2.38 9.50 -11.57
N MET A 3 2.52 8.39 -10.83
CA MET A 3 3.81 7.74 -10.68
C MET A 3 4.04 6.84 -11.90
N ASP A 4 4.57 7.44 -12.96
CA ASP A 4 4.80 6.74 -14.22
C ASP A 4 6.09 5.90 -14.18
N TRP A 5 6.04 4.72 -14.78
CA TRP A 5 7.21 3.87 -14.97
C TRP A 5 8.18 4.51 -15.97
N ILE A 6 9.45 4.62 -15.57
CA ILE A 6 10.51 5.21 -16.38
C ILE A 6 11.33 4.10 -17.01
N CYS A 7 11.48 4.09 -18.33
CA CYS A 7 12.35 3.14 -19.00
C CYS A 7 13.81 3.41 -18.63
N ILE A 8 14.57 2.37 -18.32
CA ILE A 8 16.00 2.51 -17.98
C ILE A 8 16.84 3.08 -19.14
N LYS A 9 16.33 3.01 -20.37
CA LYS A 9 16.97 3.59 -21.56
C LYS A 9 16.79 5.11 -21.63
N ASP A 10 15.70 5.63 -21.06
CA ASP A 10 15.40 7.05 -21.08
C ASP A 10 16.15 7.76 -19.94
N ARG A 11 16.10 7.17 -18.75
CA ARG A 11 16.76 7.73 -17.57
C ARG A 11 17.05 6.64 -16.54
N MET A 12 18.25 6.68 -15.97
CA MET A 12 18.59 5.90 -14.79
C MET A 12 18.26 6.64 -13.50
N PRO A 13 17.91 5.92 -12.43
CA PRO A 13 17.78 6.52 -11.11
C PRO A 13 19.13 7.00 -10.57
N GLU A 14 19.11 7.80 -9.51
CA GLU A 14 20.33 8.31 -8.89
C GLU A 14 21.10 7.17 -8.20
N LEU A 15 22.44 7.27 -8.16
CA LEU A 15 23.28 6.27 -7.52
C LEU A 15 22.86 6.12 -6.04
N ASN A 16 22.77 4.87 -5.58
CA ASN A 16 22.31 4.49 -4.24
C ASN A 16 20.83 4.84 -3.90
N SER A 17 20.05 5.33 -4.86
CA SER A 17 18.61 5.54 -4.63
C SER A 17 17.85 4.21 -4.57
N LYS A 18 16.86 4.15 -3.68
CA LYS A 18 15.92 3.03 -3.57
C LYS A 18 14.69 3.31 -4.42
N VAL A 19 14.37 2.37 -5.31
CA VAL A 19 13.30 2.50 -6.29
C VAL A 19 12.55 1.18 -6.41
N LEU A 20 11.31 1.25 -6.92
CA LEU A 20 10.63 0.05 -7.39
C LEU A 20 11.15 -0.26 -8.79
N ILE A 21 11.57 -1.50 -9.03
CA ILE A 21 12.08 -1.97 -10.32
C ILE A 21 11.14 -2.99 -10.93
N TYR A 22 10.97 -2.92 -12.25
CA TYR A 22 10.22 -3.90 -13.03
C TYR A 22 11.15 -4.72 -13.93
N LYS A 23 11.09 -6.03 -13.76
CA LYS A 23 11.88 -7.01 -14.49
C LYS A 23 11.00 -7.73 -15.50
N LYS A 24 11.10 -7.33 -16.76
CA LYS A 24 10.27 -7.84 -17.86
C LYS A 24 10.47 -9.34 -18.12
N ASP A 25 11.68 -9.86 -17.92
CA ASP A 25 12.04 -11.26 -18.13
C ASP A 25 11.25 -12.22 -17.22
N LYS A 26 11.04 -11.83 -15.97
CA LYS A 26 10.32 -12.62 -14.96
C LYS A 26 8.92 -12.11 -14.67
N ASN A 27 8.55 -10.98 -15.26
CA ASN A 27 7.31 -10.26 -14.96
C ASN A 27 7.13 -10.00 -13.45
N ILE A 28 8.20 -9.54 -12.78
CA ILE A 28 8.21 -9.26 -11.34
C ILE A 28 8.54 -7.81 -11.04
N GLN A 29 7.99 -7.32 -9.93
CA GLN A 29 8.30 -6.03 -9.34
C GLN A 29 9.00 -6.24 -8.00
N LEU A 30 10.05 -5.48 -7.74
CA LEU A 30 10.88 -5.62 -6.55
C LEU A 30 11.34 -4.23 -6.09
N VAL A 31 11.70 -4.09 -4.82
CA VAL A 31 12.45 -2.91 -4.36
C VAL A 31 13.94 -3.16 -4.59
N GLY A 32 14.61 -2.21 -5.23
CA GLY A 32 16.04 -2.28 -5.51
C GLY A 32 16.77 -0.98 -5.24
N THR A 33 18.06 -1.08 -4.91
CA THR A 33 18.98 0.05 -4.81
C THR A 33 19.84 0.12 -6.06
N TYR A 34 19.90 1.26 -6.72
CA TYR A 34 20.71 1.42 -7.93
C TYR A 34 22.21 1.49 -7.61
N LEU A 35 23.01 0.65 -8.26
CA LEU A 35 24.46 0.54 -8.07
C LEU A 35 25.28 1.23 -9.17
N GLY A 36 24.63 1.85 -10.16
CA GLY A 36 25.31 2.25 -11.39
C GLY A 36 25.34 1.13 -12.43
N ASN A 37 25.81 1.46 -13.63
CA ASN A 37 26.02 0.50 -14.73
C ASN A 37 24.80 -0.40 -15.02
N CYS A 38 23.60 0.16 -14.98
CA CYS A 38 22.34 -0.56 -15.22
C CYS A 38 22.02 -1.69 -14.22
N ASN A 39 22.69 -1.72 -13.06
CA ASN A 39 22.53 -2.78 -12.06
C ASN A 39 21.85 -2.29 -10.78
N PHE A 40 21.04 -3.18 -10.21
CA PHE A 40 20.29 -2.96 -8.99
C PHE A 40 20.59 -4.07 -8.00
N HIS A 41 20.82 -3.70 -6.74
CA HIS A 41 20.84 -4.63 -5.63
C HIS A 41 19.44 -4.80 -5.03
N TYR A 42 18.99 -6.04 -4.81
CA TYR A 42 17.74 -6.35 -4.11
C TYR A 42 17.95 -7.51 -3.11
N GLY A 43 17.18 -7.50 -2.03
CA GLY A 43 17.17 -8.58 -1.04
C GLY A 43 16.26 -9.72 -1.49
N ASP A 44 16.74 -10.97 -1.39
CA ASP A 44 15.89 -12.15 -1.50
C ASP A 44 15.35 -12.53 -0.12
N CYS A 45 14.02 -12.49 0.03
CA CYS A 45 13.33 -12.64 1.31
C CYS A 45 13.59 -13.98 2.00
N CYS A 46 14.02 -15.00 1.26
CA CYS A 46 14.17 -16.35 1.81
C CYS A 46 15.56 -16.64 2.39
N GLN A 47 16.59 -15.84 2.10
CA GLN A 47 17.97 -16.19 2.48
C GLN A 47 18.80 -15.01 3.00
N GLY A 48 18.26 -13.78 2.98
CA GLY A 48 19.04 -12.58 3.34
C GLY A 48 20.22 -12.32 2.39
N ILE A 49 20.32 -13.09 1.30
CA ILE A 49 21.38 -12.98 0.32
C ILE A 49 21.10 -11.77 -0.55
N GLN A 50 22.10 -10.91 -0.64
CA GLN A 50 22.08 -9.78 -1.54
C GLN A 50 22.25 -10.24 -2.99
N LYS A 51 21.26 -9.98 -3.84
CA LYS A 51 21.31 -10.30 -5.27
C LYS A 51 21.42 -9.03 -6.10
N THR A 52 22.02 -9.15 -7.28
CA THR A 52 22.05 -8.09 -8.28
C THR A 52 21.18 -8.47 -9.49
N CYS A 53 20.62 -7.48 -10.15
CA CYS A 53 19.91 -7.67 -11.41
C CYS A 53 19.86 -6.41 -12.26
N SER A 54 19.53 -6.59 -13.53
CA SER A 54 19.04 -5.52 -14.38
C SER A 54 17.52 -5.35 -14.25
N ALA A 55 17.04 -4.17 -14.59
CA ALA A 55 15.62 -3.83 -14.66
C ALA A 55 15.27 -3.27 -16.04
N SER A 56 14.01 -3.36 -16.43
CA SER A 56 13.50 -2.74 -17.66
C SER A 56 12.96 -1.35 -17.42
N HIS A 57 12.30 -1.16 -16.27
CA HIS A 57 11.71 0.10 -15.86
C HIS A 57 11.91 0.28 -14.36
N TRP A 58 11.85 1.53 -13.91
CA TRP A 58 11.85 1.87 -12.50
C TRP A 58 10.84 2.98 -12.22
N MET A 59 10.47 3.13 -10.95
CA MET A 59 9.69 4.26 -10.46
C MET A 59 10.12 4.59 -9.03
N LEU A 60 9.83 5.80 -8.57
CA LEU A 60 10.01 6.15 -7.17
C LEU A 60 9.17 5.23 -6.28
N LEU A 61 9.66 4.97 -5.07
CA LEU A 61 8.83 4.30 -4.07
C LEU A 61 7.62 5.19 -3.77
N PRO A 62 6.44 4.58 -3.55
CA PRO A 62 5.29 5.33 -3.05
C PRO A 62 5.65 6.00 -1.73
N GLU A 63 4.92 7.07 -1.42
CA GLU A 63 5.03 7.70 -0.12
C GLU A 63 4.69 6.67 0.98
N SER A 64 5.46 6.71 2.06
CA SER A 64 5.18 5.85 3.22
C SER A 64 3.78 6.18 3.75
N PRO A 65 3.03 5.18 4.24
CA PRO A 65 1.76 5.44 4.91
C PRO A 65 2.01 6.41 6.08
N SER A 66 1.17 7.43 6.21
CA SER A 66 1.19 8.36 7.32
C SER A 66 0.24 7.89 8.42
N GLU A 67 0.59 8.13 9.69
CA GLU A 67 -0.30 7.78 10.82
C GLU A 67 -1.64 8.54 10.78
N ASP A 68 -1.68 9.69 10.10
CA ASP A 68 -2.87 10.52 9.96
C ASP A 68 -3.93 9.88 9.04
N ASP A 69 -3.51 9.15 8.00
CA ASP A 69 -4.42 8.45 7.07
C ASP A 69 -5.20 7.32 7.77
N ASP A 70 -4.55 6.61 8.70
CA ASP A 70 -5.16 5.53 9.48
C ASP A 70 -6.24 6.05 10.44
N ILE A 71 -6.02 7.23 11.03
CA ILE A 71 -6.96 7.87 11.94
C ILE A 71 -8.24 8.29 11.21
N GLU A 72 -8.12 8.80 9.98
CA GLU A 72 -9.28 9.21 9.18
C GLU A 72 -10.15 8.02 8.75
N VAL A 73 -9.54 6.90 8.33
CA VAL A 73 -10.26 5.66 8.00
C VAL A 73 -11.03 5.13 9.20
N VAL A 74 -10.41 5.12 10.39
CA VAL A 74 -11.06 4.65 11.63
C VAL A 74 -12.22 5.57 12.03
N LYS A 75 -12.05 6.90 11.92
CA LYS A 75 -13.13 7.87 12.19
C LYS A 75 -14.31 7.67 11.24
N ASN A 76 -14.03 7.55 9.94
CA ASN A 76 -15.04 7.35 8.90
C ASN A 76 -15.82 6.04 9.07
N ALA A 77 -15.21 5.00 9.65
CA ALA A 77 -15.89 3.74 9.94
C ALA A 77 -16.70 3.75 11.26
N LYS A 78 -16.25 4.50 12.27
CA LYS A 78 -16.83 4.49 13.62
C LYS A 78 -18.21 5.15 13.68
N ASP A 79 -18.39 6.27 12.97
CA ASP A 79 -19.63 7.04 13.03
C ASP A 79 -20.84 6.29 12.41
N PRO A 80 -20.73 5.68 11.22
CA PRO A 80 -21.80 4.84 10.67
C PRO A 80 -22.17 3.66 11.56
N PHE A 81 -21.16 3.03 12.18
CA PHE A 81 -21.35 1.89 13.08
C PHE A 81 -22.15 2.27 14.33
N MET A 82 -21.75 3.33 15.02
CA MET A 82 -22.45 3.82 16.22
C MET A 82 -23.89 4.26 15.88
N LYS A 83 -24.09 4.89 14.72
CA LYS A 83 -25.42 5.26 14.23
C LYS A 83 -26.29 4.02 13.96
N ALA A 84 -25.74 2.96 13.38
CA ALA A 84 -26.43 1.70 13.16
C ALA A 84 -26.84 1.03 14.49
N LEU A 85 -25.93 0.96 15.47
CA LEU A 85 -26.23 0.40 16.79
C LEU A 85 -27.38 1.14 17.48
N SER A 86 -27.37 2.47 17.45
CA SER A 86 -28.46 3.26 18.06
C SER A 86 -29.82 2.98 17.43
N ARG A 87 -29.87 2.71 16.10
CA ARG A 87 -31.09 2.35 15.39
C ARG A 87 -31.59 0.96 15.80
N ILE A 88 -30.69 0.00 15.97
CA ILE A 88 -31.02 -1.37 16.42
C ILE A 88 -31.59 -1.32 17.84
N GLN A 89 -30.94 -0.62 18.76
CA GLN A 89 -31.42 -0.45 20.14
C GLN A 89 -32.80 0.20 20.19
N LYS A 90 -33.03 1.27 19.41
CA LYS A 90 -34.34 1.92 19.32
C LYS A 90 -35.43 1.00 18.76
N ARG A 91 -35.11 0.15 17.78
CA ARG A 91 -36.05 -0.85 17.25
C ARG A 91 -36.40 -1.88 18.31
N HIS A 92 -35.39 -2.43 18.99
CA HIS A 92 -35.57 -3.43 20.03
C HIS A 92 -36.43 -2.92 21.20
N ALA A 93 -36.17 -1.70 21.67
CA ALA A 93 -36.97 -1.07 22.72
C ALA A 93 -38.45 -0.85 22.32
N ARG A 94 -38.72 -0.51 21.06
CA ARG A 94 -40.10 -0.39 20.55
C ARG A 94 -40.79 -1.74 20.50
N THR A 95 -40.10 -2.78 20.03
CA THR A 95 -40.66 -4.14 19.96
C THR A 95 -41.02 -4.66 21.35
N ILE A 96 -40.14 -4.51 22.33
CA ILE A 96 -40.41 -4.87 23.73
C ILE A 96 -41.61 -4.09 24.28
N LYS A 97 -41.70 -2.78 24.01
CA LYS A 97 -42.81 -1.95 24.47
C LYS A 97 -44.15 -2.31 23.83
N MET A 98 -44.17 -2.81 22.59
CA MET A 98 -45.38 -3.30 21.95
C MET A 98 -45.81 -4.67 22.47
N LEU A 99 -44.85 -5.56 22.75
CA LEU A 99 -45.11 -6.89 23.29
C LEU A 99 -45.59 -6.86 24.76
N GLY A 100 -45.07 -5.93 25.57
CA GLY A 100 -45.52 -5.75 26.97
C GLY A 100 -46.81 -4.92 27.13
N LYS A 101 -47.51 -4.61 26.04
CA LYS A 101 -48.81 -3.91 26.02
C LYS A 101 -49.97 -4.78 25.51
N LEU A 102 -49.71 -6.06 25.25
CA LEU A 102 -50.70 -7.13 25.10
C LEU A 102 -50.88 -7.83 26.44
#